data_AF-A0A6P5ZZE1-F1
#
_entry.id   AF-A0A6P5ZZE1-F1
#
_cell.length_a   1.000
_cell.length_b   1.000
_cell.length_c   1.000
_cell.angle_alpha   90.00
_cell.angle_beta   90.00
_cell.angle_gamma   90.00
#
_symmetry.space_group_name_H-M   'P 1'
#
loop_
_entity.id
_entity.type
_entity.pdbx_description
1 polymer ?
#
loop_
_entity_poly.entity_id
_entity_poly.type
_entity_poly.pdbx_seq_one_letter_code
_entity_poly.pdbx_strand_id
1 'polypeptide(L)'
;MAFWCCSPRFLIFLFLVSAIPIAYIISEERVKSHNHVFHYHSAGFFRECAKWDDQGRRFLVTFLEGGVGEIHVPDDYTRDVVLKEVTVVKDFDLTGNASLGIAIDRPRNRLLVAVADLLRNRYSGLAAYDLSTWKRLFLTQLSGPSDEKSFADDVAVDADGNAYVTDAKASKIWKVGVDGEFLSILRSPLFTPKEWYKSLVGLNGIVYHPDGYLIVIHTFSGNLLKIDLAKGSEEVKLIEVGGGPLAFGDGLELISPTKLIVAGNPSGRLVESLDGWETALVVAKFKGPMHRLATAATVKDGKVYLNHMVGMGYPKKTHALVEFVL
;
A
#
# COMPACT_ATOMS: atom_id res chain seq x y z
N MET A 1 33.67 -10.91 25.67
CA MET A 1 32.69 -9.85 25.32
C MET A 1 31.23 -10.34 25.24
N ALA A 2 30.89 -11.58 25.65
CA ALA A 2 29.52 -12.12 25.49
C ALA A 2 28.61 -12.03 26.73
N PHE A 3 29.08 -11.54 27.88
CA PHE A 3 28.33 -11.61 29.15
C PHE A 3 27.66 -10.30 29.62
N TRP A 4 27.84 -9.17 28.91
CA TRP A 4 27.26 -7.89 29.36
C TRP A 4 25.76 -7.79 29.02
N CYS A 5 25.35 -8.32 27.87
CA CYS A 5 23.97 -8.25 27.38
C CYS A 5 22.95 -9.10 28.15
N CYS A 6 23.39 -9.95 29.09
CA CYS A 6 22.51 -10.80 29.90
C CYS A 6 22.59 -10.50 31.41
N SER A 7 23.26 -9.41 31.82
CA SER A 7 23.32 -9.06 33.24
C SER A 7 21.96 -8.54 33.73
N PRO A 8 21.54 -8.84 34.98
CA PRO A 8 20.27 -8.34 35.53
C PRO A 8 20.15 -6.82 35.46
N ARG A 9 21.26 -6.09 35.65
CA ARG A 9 21.31 -4.63 35.52
C ARG A 9 21.03 -4.15 34.09
N PHE A 10 21.57 -4.85 33.08
CA PHE A 10 21.30 -4.53 31.68
C PHE A 10 19.86 -4.88 31.27
N LEU A 11 19.32 -6.00 31.76
CA LEU A 11 17.92 -6.38 31.53
C LEU A 11 16.94 -5.41 32.19
N ILE A 12 17.22 -4.96 33.43
CA ILE A 12 16.42 -3.92 34.10
C ILE A 12 16.52 -2.60 33.34
N PHE A 13 17.72 -2.23 32.86
CA PHE A 13 17.90 -1.03 32.06
C PHE A 13 17.10 -1.10 30.74
N LEU A 14 17.18 -2.20 30.00
CA LEU A 14 16.37 -2.45 28.79
C LEU A 14 14.86 -2.40 29.09
N PHE A 15 14.44 -2.99 30.21
CA PHE A 15 13.04 -2.96 30.64
C PHE A 15 12.58 -1.53 30.92
N LEU A 16 13.36 -0.73 31.66
CA LEU A 16 13.03 0.66 31.97
C LEU A 16 13.02 1.55 30.71
N VAL A 17 14.00 1.36 29.81
CA VAL A 17 14.09 2.12 28.56
C VAL A 17 12.96 1.75 27.58
N SER A 18 12.53 0.48 27.55
CA SER A 18 11.40 0.04 26.72
C SER A 18 10.03 0.37 27.34
N ALA A 19 9.93 0.50 28.65
CA ALA A 19 8.67 0.80 29.33
C ALA A 19 8.07 2.16 28.91
N ILE A 20 8.89 3.18 28.67
CA ILE A 20 8.41 4.51 28.28
C ILE A 20 7.78 4.51 26.89
N PRO A 21 8.43 4.01 25.80
CA PRO A 21 7.79 3.86 24.50
C PRO A 21 6.55 2.97 24.53
N ILE A 22 6.58 1.87 25.28
CA ILE A 22 5.44 0.96 25.41
C ILE A 22 4.26 1.67 26.10
N ALA A 23 4.51 2.38 27.21
CA ALA A 23 3.49 3.15 27.91
C ALA A 23 2.90 4.26 27.03
N TYR A 24 3.74 4.93 26.23
CA TYR A 24 3.28 5.92 25.25
C TYR A 24 2.37 5.29 24.20
N ILE A 25 2.75 4.17 23.58
CA ILE A 25 1.91 3.45 22.61
C ILE A 25 0.59 3.00 23.26
N ILE A 26 0.63 2.45 24.48
CA ILE A 26 -0.59 2.06 25.20
C ILE A 26 -1.49 3.26 25.46
N SER A 27 -0.91 4.42 25.78
CA SER A 27 -1.65 5.66 25.97
C SER A 27 -2.34 6.07 24.67
N GLU A 28 -1.60 6.16 23.56
CA GLU A 28 -2.14 6.51 22.24
C GLU A 28 -3.25 5.55 21.79
N GLU A 29 -3.08 4.25 22.02
CA GLU A 29 -4.08 3.22 21.69
C GLU A 29 -5.37 3.31 22.50
N ARG A 30 -5.35 3.99 23.65
CA ARG A 30 -6.53 4.21 24.50
C ARG A 30 -7.22 5.53 24.21
N VAL A 31 -6.59 6.44 23.46
CA VAL A 31 -7.20 7.72 23.11
C VAL A 31 -8.39 7.45 22.20
N LYS A 32 -9.56 8.00 22.57
CA LYS A 32 -10.73 7.99 21.68
C LYS A 32 -10.42 8.91 20.49
N SER A 33 -10.32 8.32 19.31
CA SER A 33 -10.20 9.06 18.05
C SER A 33 -11.48 9.86 17.80
N HIS A 34 -11.33 11.10 17.32
CA HIS A 34 -12.44 11.90 16.82
C HIS A 34 -12.88 11.41 15.42
N ASN A 35 -11.95 10.81 14.68
CA ASN A 35 -12.18 10.27 13.34
C ASN A 35 -12.81 8.89 13.45
N HIS A 36 -13.61 8.52 12.46
CA HIS A 36 -14.13 7.16 12.38
C HIS A 36 -13.01 6.16 12.17
N VAL A 37 -13.08 5.00 12.84
CA VAL A 37 -12.10 3.93 12.71
C VAL A 37 -12.83 2.61 12.60
N PHE A 38 -12.56 1.85 11.53
CA PHE A 38 -12.92 0.44 11.50
C PHE A 38 -11.82 -0.36 12.18
N HIS A 39 -12.12 -0.83 13.38
CA HIS A 39 -11.29 -1.81 14.05
C HIS A 39 -11.65 -3.21 13.60
N TYR A 40 -10.63 -4.04 13.38
CA TYR A 40 -10.83 -5.44 13.04
C TYR A 40 -9.78 -6.35 13.69
N HIS A 41 -10.20 -7.54 14.06
CA HIS A 41 -9.31 -8.58 14.54
C HIS A 41 -8.74 -9.40 13.38
N SER A 42 -7.44 -9.66 13.43
CA SER A 42 -6.74 -10.54 12.49
C SER A 42 -5.85 -11.55 13.21
N ALA A 43 -5.34 -12.52 12.43
CA ALA A 43 -4.40 -13.53 12.91
C ALA A 43 -2.94 -13.03 12.90
N GLY A 44 -2.60 -12.08 12.02
CA GLY A 44 -1.25 -11.60 11.77
C GLY A 44 -0.99 -10.17 12.26
N PHE A 45 0.29 -9.79 12.24
CA PHE A 45 0.72 -8.46 12.71
C PHE A 45 0.73 -7.39 11.62
N PHE A 46 0.78 -7.77 10.34
CA PHE A 46 1.07 -6.85 9.25
C PHE A 46 0.08 -6.96 8.11
N ARG A 47 -0.60 -5.85 7.79
CA ARG A 47 -1.56 -5.76 6.68
C ARG A 47 -1.15 -4.67 5.74
N GLU A 48 -0.76 -5.01 4.52
CA GLU A 48 -0.09 -4.01 3.69
C GLU A 48 -1.07 -3.06 3.01
N CYS A 49 -2.02 -3.59 2.25
CA CYS A 49 -2.97 -2.77 1.53
C CYS A 49 -4.39 -3.07 2.00
N ALA A 50 -5.28 -2.09 1.84
CA ALA A 50 -6.71 -2.28 1.99
C ALA A 50 -7.46 -1.53 0.89
N LYS A 51 -8.45 -2.18 0.25
CA LYS A 51 -9.37 -1.54 -0.71
C LYS A 51 -10.81 -1.89 -0.38
N TRP A 52 -11.71 -0.92 -0.52
CA TRP A 52 -13.14 -1.11 -0.35
C TRP A 52 -13.76 -1.73 -1.61
N ASP A 53 -14.39 -2.89 -1.44
CA ASP A 53 -15.23 -3.55 -2.43
C ASP A 53 -16.69 -3.20 -2.11
N ASP A 54 -17.24 -2.22 -2.84
CA ASP A 54 -18.59 -1.69 -2.65
C ASP A 54 -19.69 -2.73 -2.89
N GLN A 55 -19.56 -3.55 -3.94
CA GLN A 55 -20.53 -4.60 -4.25
C GLN A 55 -20.55 -5.71 -3.20
N GLY A 56 -19.37 -6.10 -2.70
CA GLY A 56 -19.25 -7.10 -1.63
C GLY A 56 -19.43 -6.52 -0.22
N ARG A 57 -19.55 -5.20 -0.09
CA ARG A 57 -19.59 -4.46 1.18
C ARG A 57 -18.52 -4.91 2.17
N ARG A 58 -17.29 -4.95 1.70
CA ARG A 58 -16.17 -5.48 2.46
C ARG A 58 -14.89 -4.72 2.14
N PHE A 59 -14.00 -4.62 3.12
CA PHE A 59 -12.61 -4.28 2.82
C PHE A 59 -11.89 -5.56 2.41
N LEU A 60 -11.08 -5.47 1.37
CA LEU A 60 -10.11 -6.49 0.98
C LEU A 60 -8.76 -6.05 1.51
N VAL A 61 -8.05 -6.95 2.18
CA VAL A 61 -6.77 -6.66 2.84
C VAL A 61 -5.71 -7.68 2.47
N THR A 62 -4.46 -7.24 2.31
CA THR A 62 -3.33 -8.12 1.99
C THR A 62 -2.39 -8.33 3.16
N PHE A 63 -1.68 -9.45 3.15
CA PHE A 63 -0.87 -9.91 4.27
C PHE A 63 0.62 -9.88 3.89
N LEU A 64 1.49 -9.32 4.73
CA LEU A 64 2.95 -9.47 4.53
C LEU A 64 3.39 -10.93 4.66
N GLU A 65 2.62 -11.76 5.37
CA GLU A 65 2.79 -13.22 5.41
C GLU A 65 2.16 -13.97 4.22
N GLY A 66 1.65 -13.24 3.22
CA GLY A 66 1.07 -13.73 1.98
C GLY A 66 -0.43 -14.05 2.07
N GLY A 67 -1.19 -13.77 1.02
CA GLY A 67 -2.63 -14.03 0.93
C GLY A 67 -3.50 -12.77 1.01
N VAL A 68 -4.80 -12.99 0.89
CA VAL A 68 -5.83 -11.93 0.92
C VAL A 68 -6.91 -12.31 1.94
N GLY A 69 -7.37 -11.30 2.68
CA GLY A 69 -8.51 -11.39 3.56
C GLY A 69 -9.63 -10.43 3.16
N GLU A 70 -10.81 -10.71 3.66
CA GLU A 70 -11.96 -9.81 3.59
C GLU A 70 -12.45 -9.44 4.99
N ILE A 71 -12.98 -8.22 5.11
CA ILE A 71 -13.56 -7.68 6.33
C ILE A 71 -14.94 -7.14 5.94
N HIS A 72 -15.97 -7.95 6.17
CA HIS A 72 -17.35 -7.56 5.89
C HIS A 72 -17.81 -6.45 6.83
N VAL A 73 -18.51 -5.45 6.28
CA VAL A 73 -19.11 -4.35 7.05
C VAL A 73 -20.64 -4.50 7.00
N PRO A 74 -21.27 -4.95 8.12
CA PRO A 74 -22.72 -5.13 8.20
C PRO A 74 -23.52 -3.85 7.90
N ASP A 75 -24.79 -4.03 7.53
CA ASP A 75 -25.75 -2.93 7.34
C ASP A 75 -25.98 -2.09 8.58
N ASP A 76 -26.09 -2.76 9.71
CA ASP A 76 -26.31 -2.19 11.03
C ASP A 76 -24.99 -1.89 11.77
N TYR A 77 -23.88 -1.72 11.04
CA TYR A 77 -22.58 -1.46 11.63
C TYR A 77 -22.60 -0.21 12.53
N THR A 78 -22.19 -0.40 13.78
CA THR A 78 -21.94 0.67 14.75
C THR A 78 -20.46 0.73 15.12
N ARG A 79 -19.99 1.92 15.51
CA ARG A 79 -18.55 2.21 15.72
C ARG A 79 -17.89 1.40 16.86
N ASP A 80 -18.68 0.82 17.74
CA ASP A 80 -18.25 -0.03 18.85
C ASP A 80 -18.01 -1.50 18.45
N VAL A 81 -18.46 -1.90 17.25
CA VAL A 81 -18.23 -3.24 16.73
C VAL A 81 -16.81 -3.36 16.19
N VAL A 82 -16.06 -4.31 16.74
CA VAL A 82 -14.78 -4.76 16.18
C VAL A 82 -15.07 -5.85 15.15
N LEU A 83 -14.74 -5.56 13.90
CA LEU A 83 -14.93 -6.47 12.78
C LEU A 83 -13.96 -7.65 12.83
N LYS A 84 -14.13 -8.60 11.92
CA LYS A 84 -13.28 -9.80 11.83
C LYS A 84 -12.76 -9.95 10.41
N GLU A 85 -11.46 -10.13 10.29
CA GLU A 85 -10.83 -10.56 9.05
C GLU A 85 -11.05 -12.06 8.82
N VAL A 86 -11.39 -12.41 7.58
CA VAL A 86 -11.50 -13.78 7.10
C VAL A 86 -10.57 -13.95 5.91
N THR A 87 -9.65 -14.90 5.97
CA THR A 87 -8.78 -15.22 4.83
C THR A 87 -9.59 -15.88 3.71
N VAL A 88 -9.47 -15.34 2.50
CA VAL A 88 -10.16 -15.81 1.30
C VAL A 88 -9.20 -16.39 0.25
N VAL A 89 -7.95 -15.94 0.24
CA VAL A 89 -6.90 -16.45 -0.66
C VAL A 89 -5.66 -16.79 0.14
N LYS A 90 -5.15 -18.01 -0.05
CA LYS A 90 -3.86 -18.46 0.49
C LYS A 90 -3.28 -19.55 -0.40
N ASP A 91 -2.56 -19.11 -1.43
CA ASP A 91 -1.98 -20.00 -2.43
C ASP A 91 -0.70 -20.67 -1.94
N PHE A 92 -0.62 -22.00 -2.07
CA PHE A 92 0.51 -22.78 -1.56
C PHE A 92 1.81 -22.48 -2.32
N ASP A 93 1.75 -22.30 -3.64
CA ASP A 93 2.90 -21.99 -4.51
C ASP A 93 3.48 -20.59 -4.26
N LEU A 94 2.75 -19.71 -3.56
CA LEU A 94 3.22 -18.38 -3.16
C LEU A 94 3.68 -18.33 -1.70
N THR A 95 3.74 -19.47 -0.99
CA THR A 95 4.17 -19.52 0.41
C THR A 95 5.56 -18.91 0.60
N GLY A 96 5.66 -17.98 1.56
CA GLY A 96 6.90 -17.26 1.88
C GLY A 96 7.05 -15.93 1.15
N ASN A 97 6.19 -15.63 0.17
CA ASN A 97 6.08 -14.30 -0.42
C ASN A 97 4.98 -13.48 0.26
N ALA A 98 5.18 -12.17 0.32
CA ALA A 98 4.20 -11.21 0.77
C ALA A 98 3.17 -10.92 -0.31
N SER A 99 1.94 -10.57 0.10
CA SER A 99 0.95 -9.92 -0.75
C SER A 99 0.90 -8.45 -0.35
N LEU A 100 1.05 -7.57 -1.35
CA LEU A 100 1.26 -6.13 -1.12
C LEU A 100 0.09 -5.32 -1.67
N GLY A 101 0.34 -4.39 -2.57
CA GLY A 101 -0.66 -3.58 -3.22
C GLY A 101 -1.71 -4.36 -4.00
N ILE A 102 -2.92 -3.81 -4.05
CA ILE A 102 -4.06 -4.41 -4.76
C ILE A 102 -4.85 -3.38 -5.56
N ALA A 103 -5.41 -3.85 -6.67
CA ALA A 103 -6.37 -3.11 -7.48
C ALA A 103 -7.62 -3.94 -7.73
N ILE A 104 -8.78 -3.32 -7.57
CA ILE A 104 -10.07 -3.89 -7.95
C ILE A 104 -10.37 -3.42 -9.38
N ASP A 105 -10.31 -4.34 -10.34
CA ASP A 105 -10.75 -4.10 -11.72
C ASP A 105 -12.22 -4.51 -11.83
N ARG A 106 -13.10 -3.57 -11.45
CA ARG A 106 -14.55 -3.76 -11.38
C ARG A 106 -15.16 -4.17 -12.71
N PRO A 107 -14.84 -3.53 -13.87
CA PRO A 107 -15.38 -3.95 -15.16
C PRO A 107 -15.15 -5.42 -15.51
N ARG A 108 -14.07 -6.03 -14.99
CA ARG A 108 -13.71 -7.43 -15.24
C ARG A 108 -13.91 -8.34 -14.02
N ASN A 109 -14.56 -7.83 -12.97
CA ASN A 109 -14.85 -8.56 -11.72
C ASN A 109 -13.65 -9.31 -11.13
N ARG A 110 -12.50 -8.64 -11.02
CA ARG A 110 -11.26 -9.28 -10.54
C ARG A 110 -10.48 -8.40 -9.57
N LEU A 111 -9.76 -9.07 -8.67
CA LEU A 111 -8.75 -8.48 -7.80
C LEU A 111 -7.36 -8.79 -8.36
N LEU A 112 -6.52 -7.77 -8.53
CA LEU A 112 -5.10 -7.93 -8.82
C LEU A 112 -4.30 -7.73 -7.54
N VAL A 113 -3.26 -8.55 -7.35
CA VAL A 113 -2.45 -8.60 -6.14
C VAL A 113 -0.96 -8.67 -6.52
N ALA A 114 -0.20 -7.66 -6.11
CA ALA A 114 1.25 -7.69 -6.19
C ALA A 114 1.82 -8.67 -5.15
N VAL A 115 2.79 -9.48 -5.57
CA VAL A 115 3.40 -10.53 -4.75
C VAL A 115 4.90 -10.42 -4.81
N ALA A 116 5.59 -10.43 -3.67
CA ALA A 116 7.05 -10.31 -3.65
C ALA A 116 7.73 -11.03 -2.48
N ASP A 117 8.99 -11.44 -2.69
CA ASP A 117 9.87 -11.96 -1.64
C ASP A 117 10.41 -10.80 -0.77
N LEU A 118 9.78 -10.61 0.39
CA LEU A 118 10.10 -9.55 1.37
C LEU A 118 11.55 -9.57 1.88
N LEU A 119 12.18 -10.74 1.94
CA LEU A 119 13.46 -10.87 2.62
C LEU A 119 14.65 -10.76 1.65
N ARG A 120 14.54 -11.36 0.46
CA ARG A 120 15.70 -11.48 -0.44
C ARG A 120 15.48 -10.86 -1.81
N ASN A 121 14.27 -10.38 -2.13
CA ASN A 121 13.92 -9.82 -3.43
C ASN A 121 14.23 -10.79 -4.59
N ARG A 122 13.93 -12.08 -4.40
CA ARG A 122 14.19 -13.16 -5.39
C ARG A 122 12.96 -13.57 -6.20
N TYR A 123 11.80 -13.01 -5.89
CA TYR A 123 10.56 -13.27 -6.60
C TYR A 123 9.71 -12.01 -6.62
N SER A 124 9.13 -11.72 -7.77
CA SER A 124 8.07 -10.74 -7.94
C SER A 124 7.03 -11.32 -8.89
N GLY A 125 5.76 -11.10 -8.60
CA GLY A 125 4.66 -11.63 -9.38
C GLY A 125 3.42 -10.75 -9.28
N LEU A 126 2.52 -10.95 -10.23
CA LEU A 126 1.18 -10.38 -10.22
C LEU A 126 0.17 -11.53 -10.31
N ALA A 127 -0.66 -11.68 -9.29
CA ALA A 127 -1.77 -12.61 -9.32
C ALA A 127 -3.08 -11.87 -9.58
N ALA A 128 -4.00 -12.50 -10.30
CA ALA A 128 -5.37 -12.02 -10.41
C ALA A 128 -6.36 -13.10 -9.97
N TYR A 129 -7.42 -12.70 -9.29
CA TYR A 129 -8.47 -13.58 -8.78
C TYR A 129 -9.84 -13.07 -9.19
N ASP A 130 -10.74 -13.96 -9.55
CA ASP A 130 -12.15 -13.64 -9.71
C ASP A 130 -12.71 -13.18 -8.36
N LEU A 131 -13.32 -11.99 -8.33
CA LEU A 131 -13.70 -11.32 -7.09
C LEU A 131 -14.88 -12.01 -6.38
N SER A 132 -15.66 -12.81 -7.11
CA SER A 132 -16.83 -13.50 -6.58
C SER A 132 -16.50 -14.89 -6.04
N THR A 133 -15.55 -15.58 -6.66
CA THR A 133 -15.23 -16.99 -6.39
C THR A 133 -13.86 -17.20 -5.76
N TRP A 134 -13.01 -16.17 -5.75
CA TRP A 134 -11.60 -16.23 -5.35
C TRP A 134 -10.74 -17.21 -6.18
N LYS A 135 -11.27 -17.67 -7.32
CA LYS A 135 -10.50 -18.51 -8.25
C LYS A 135 -9.39 -17.67 -8.88
N ARG A 136 -8.14 -18.14 -8.79
CA ARG A 136 -7.02 -17.53 -9.50
C ARG A 136 -7.25 -17.57 -11.01
N LEU A 137 -7.25 -16.40 -11.63
CA LEU A 137 -7.36 -16.20 -13.07
C LEU A 137 -6.01 -16.38 -13.74
N PHE A 138 -4.97 -15.74 -13.19
CA PHE A 138 -3.59 -15.91 -13.63
C PHE A 138 -2.60 -15.64 -12.50
N LEU A 139 -1.36 -16.06 -12.74
CA LEU A 139 -0.18 -15.66 -11.98
C LEU A 139 0.95 -15.37 -12.97
N THR A 140 1.33 -14.11 -13.09
CA THR A 140 2.42 -13.67 -13.95
C THR A 140 3.68 -13.50 -13.12
N GLN A 141 4.74 -14.24 -13.44
CA GLN A 141 6.05 -14.00 -12.84
C GLN A 141 6.68 -12.75 -13.48
N LEU A 142 7.02 -11.75 -12.65
CA LEU A 142 7.61 -10.48 -13.06
C LEU A 142 9.14 -10.47 -12.94
N SER A 143 9.66 -11.23 -11.97
CA SER A 143 11.09 -11.53 -11.82
C SER A 143 11.31 -12.81 -11.01
N GLY A 144 12.48 -13.43 -11.18
CA GLY A 144 12.92 -14.62 -10.45
C GLY A 144 14.35 -14.53 -9.92
N PRO A 145 14.88 -15.63 -9.36
CA PRO A 145 16.17 -15.64 -8.65
C PRO A 145 17.39 -15.31 -9.51
N SER A 146 17.28 -15.46 -10.83
CA SER A 146 18.34 -15.18 -11.81
C SER A 146 18.28 -13.77 -12.39
N ASP A 147 17.21 -13.03 -12.12
CA ASP A 147 17.04 -11.65 -12.60
C ASP A 147 17.70 -10.65 -11.64
N GLU A 148 17.69 -9.37 -12.02
CA GLU A 148 18.01 -8.31 -11.06
C GLU A 148 17.05 -8.34 -9.86
N LYS A 149 17.54 -7.90 -8.70
CA LYS A 149 16.70 -7.83 -7.50
C LYS A 149 15.56 -6.84 -7.72
N SER A 150 14.35 -7.34 -7.51
CA SER A 150 13.10 -6.66 -7.79
C SER A 150 12.10 -6.91 -6.67
N PHE A 151 11.17 -5.98 -6.49
CA PHE A 151 10.14 -6.04 -5.47
C PHE A 151 8.84 -5.42 -6.00
N ALA A 152 7.98 -6.25 -6.59
CA ALA A 152 6.64 -5.84 -7.00
C ALA A 152 5.83 -5.37 -5.80
N ASP A 153 5.34 -4.14 -5.84
CA ASP A 153 4.81 -3.44 -4.67
C ASP A 153 3.35 -3.05 -4.83
N ASP A 154 3.03 -2.07 -5.68
CA ASP A 154 1.67 -1.58 -5.88
C ASP A 154 1.22 -1.74 -7.34
N VAL A 155 -0.09 -1.78 -7.58
CA VAL A 155 -0.67 -2.06 -8.91
C VAL A 155 -1.80 -1.10 -9.27
N ALA A 156 -1.78 -0.60 -10.51
CA ALA A 156 -2.88 0.14 -11.13
C ALA A 156 -3.37 -0.59 -12.39
N VAL A 157 -4.62 -0.35 -12.78
CA VAL A 157 -5.24 -0.96 -13.97
C VAL A 157 -5.78 0.14 -14.87
N ASP A 158 -5.44 0.08 -16.16
CA ASP A 158 -5.98 1.00 -17.16
C ASP A 158 -7.39 0.61 -17.63
N ALA A 159 -8.00 1.43 -18.48
CA ALA A 159 -9.33 1.17 -19.03
C ALA A 159 -9.42 -0.16 -19.81
N ASP A 160 -8.33 -0.55 -20.48
CA ASP A 160 -8.25 -1.78 -21.28
C ASP A 160 -7.98 -3.03 -20.42
N GLY A 161 -7.73 -2.85 -19.13
CA GLY A 161 -7.48 -3.93 -18.18
C GLY A 161 -6.01 -4.35 -18.12
N ASN A 162 -5.09 -3.58 -18.69
CA ASN A 162 -3.67 -3.82 -18.47
C ASN A 162 -3.30 -3.34 -17.06
N ALA A 163 -2.50 -4.15 -16.38
CA ALA A 163 -1.97 -3.84 -15.08
C ALA A 163 -0.56 -3.23 -15.17
N TYR A 164 -0.31 -2.24 -14.33
CA TYR A 164 0.97 -1.56 -14.18
C TYR A 164 1.44 -1.77 -12.75
N VAL A 165 2.57 -2.47 -12.58
CA VAL A 165 3.09 -2.89 -11.26
C VAL A 165 4.39 -2.16 -10.99
N THR A 166 4.49 -1.49 -9.85
CA THR A 166 5.72 -0.79 -9.45
C THR A 166 6.75 -1.73 -8.86
N ASP A 167 8.03 -1.43 -9.10
CA ASP A 167 9.16 -2.11 -8.47
C ASP A 167 9.82 -1.20 -7.42
N ALA A 168 9.58 -1.48 -6.14
CA ALA A 168 10.17 -0.71 -5.05
C ALA A 168 11.66 -1.01 -4.83
N LYS A 169 12.25 -1.95 -5.57
CA LYS A 169 13.69 -2.26 -5.48
C LYS A 169 14.49 -1.82 -6.69
N ALA A 170 14.01 -2.07 -7.90
CA ALA A 170 14.71 -1.74 -9.14
C ALA A 170 14.19 -0.46 -9.81
N SER A 171 13.19 0.22 -9.21
CA SER A 171 12.64 1.49 -9.71
C SER A 171 12.25 1.43 -11.18
N LYS A 172 11.41 0.46 -11.52
CA LYS A 172 10.83 0.23 -12.86
C LYS A 172 9.34 -0.09 -12.71
N ILE A 173 8.63 -0.13 -13.84
CA ILE A 173 7.22 -0.53 -13.86
C ILE A 173 7.05 -1.68 -14.84
N TRP A 174 6.43 -2.77 -14.42
CA TRP A 174 6.02 -3.84 -15.31
C TRP A 174 4.64 -3.57 -15.86
N LYS A 175 4.44 -3.86 -17.15
CA LYS A 175 3.12 -3.89 -17.77
C LYS A 175 2.72 -5.35 -18.01
N VAL A 176 1.56 -5.72 -17.48
CA VAL A 176 0.93 -7.03 -17.68
C VAL A 176 -0.41 -6.80 -18.36
N GLY A 177 -0.71 -7.59 -19.39
CA GLY A 177 -1.95 -7.44 -20.11
C GLY A 177 -3.14 -8.07 -19.38
N VAL A 178 -4.31 -7.91 -19.99
CA VAL A 178 -5.59 -8.28 -19.35
C VAL A 178 -5.68 -9.78 -19.06
N ASP A 179 -5.01 -10.65 -19.81
CA ASP A 179 -5.07 -12.09 -19.61
C ASP A 179 -3.85 -12.63 -18.84
N GLY A 180 -3.03 -11.74 -18.27
CA GLY A 180 -1.86 -12.08 -17.47
C GLY A 180 -0.57 -12.22 -18.28
N GLU A 181 -0.58 -11.85 -19.56
CA GLU A 181 0.60 -11.84 -20.41
C GLU A 181 1.57 -10.73 -19.99
N PHE A 182 2.86 -11.07 -19.89
CA PHE A 182 3.89 -10.06 -19.64
C PHE A 182 4.13 -9.25 -20.92
N LEU A 183 3.90 -7.93 -20.88
CA LEU A 183 3.97 -7.08 -22.07
C LEU A 183 5.29 -6.32 -22.18
N SER A 184 5.66 -5.56 -21.14
CA SER A 184 6.84 -4.70 -21.20
C SER A 184 7.36 -4.29 -19.82
N ILE A 185 8.54 -3.66 -19.82
CA ILE A 185 9.12 -2.98 -18.66
C ILE A 185 9.35 -1.53 -19.04
N LEU A 186 8.73 -0.61 -18.30
CA LEU A 186 9.01 0.82 -18.39
C LEU A 186 10.16 1.19 -17.46
N ARG A 187 11.13 1.92 -17.98
CA ARG A 187 12.24 2.51 -17.22
C ARG A 187 12.40 3.98 -17.58
N SER A 188 12.76 4.77 -16.57
CA SER A 188 13.12 6.17 -16.76
C SER A 188 14.24 6.55 -15.79
N PRO A 189 15.21 7.37 -16.21
CA PRO A 189 16.17 7.97 -15.28
C PRO A 189 15.50 8.72 -14.12
N LEU A 190 14.29 9.25 -14.33
CA LEU A 190 13.55 9.97 -13.30
C LEU A 190 13.03 9.06 -12.17
N PHE A 191 12.97 7.74 -12.38
CA PHE A 191 12.61 6.78 -11.34
C PHE A 191 13.72 6.56 -10.31
N THR A 192 14.94 7.04 -10.57
CA THR A 192 16.07 6.90 -9.64
C THR A 192 16.59 8.29 -9.27
N PRO A 193 16.34 8.76 -8.03
CA PRO A 193 16.95 9.97 -7.51
C PRO A 193 18.48 9.90 -7.56
N LYS A 194 19.14 11.05 -7.69
CA LYS A 194 20.61 11.11 -7.77
C LYS A 194 21.28 10.63 -6.49
N GLU A 195 20.64 10.83 -5.35
CA GLU A 195 21.18 10.45 -4.04
C GLU A 195 20.92 8.97 -3.75
N TRP A 196 22.00 8.18 -3.70
CA TRP A 196 21.94 6.71 -3.55
C TRP A 196 21.09 6.21 -2.36
N TYR A 197 21.07 6.94 -1.25
CA TYR A 197 20.32 6.54 -0.05
C TYR A 197 18.81 6.64 -0.25
N LYS A 198 18.35 7.49 -1.19
CA LYS A 198 16.93 7.57 -1.57
C LYS A 198 16.52 6.37 -2.42
N SER A 199 17.45 5.62 -3.02
CA SER A 199 17.16 4.42 -3.83
C SER A 199 17.06 3.13 -3.01
N LEU A 200 17.01 3.24 -1.67
CA LEU A 200 16.82 2.08 -0.80
C LEU A 200 15.40 1.49 -0.92
N VAL A 201 14.39 2.36 -1.10
CA VAL A 201 13.00 2.02 -1.46
C VAL A 201 12.58 2.99 -2.56
N GLY A 202 12.23 2.41 -3.72
CA GLY A 202 12.04 3.07 -5.00
C GLY A 202 10.62 3.53 -5.28
N LEU A 203 10.11 3.16 -6.45
CA LEU A 203 8.71 3.38 -6.84
C LEU A 203 7.77 2.52 -6.01
N ASN A 204 6.65 3.09 -5.58
CA ASN A 204 5.73 2.42 -4.67
C ASN A 204 4.30 2.66 -5.16
N GLY A 205 3.53 3.56 -4.55
CA GLY A 205 2.13 3.76 -4.92
C GLY A 205 1.93 4.22 -6.37
N ILE A 206 0.92 3.66 -7.02
CA ILE A 206 0.57 3.93 -8.42
C ILE A 206 -0.94 4.02 -8.60
N VAL A 207 -1.40 4.97 -9.41
CA VAL A 207 -2.81 5.09 -9.82
C VAL A 207 -2.90 5.36 -11.32
N TYR A 208 -3.99 4.89 -11.93
CA TYR A 208 -4.38 5.25 -13.29
C TYR A 208 -5.36 6.43 -13.25
N HIS A 209 -5.05 7.47 -14.01
CA HIS A 209 -5.88 8.64 -14.16
C HIS A 209 -6.88 8.45 -15.32
N PRO A 210 -8.14 8.90 -15.20
CA PRO A 210 -9.16 8.75 -16.24
C PRO A 210 -8.79 9.36 -17.61
N ASP A 211 -7.87 10.33 -17.63
CA ASP A 211 -7.36 10.92 -18.88
C ASP A 211 -6.27 10.09 -19.56
N GLY A 212 -5.97 8.87 -19.07
CA GLY A 212 -5.13 7.91 -19.78
C GLY A 212 -3.65 7.93 -19.44
N TYR A 213 -3.27 8.38 -18.25
CA TYR A 213 -1.88 8.37 -17.77
C TYR A 213 -1.78 7.77 -16.37
N LEU A 214 -0.57 7.44 -15.93
CA LEU A 214 -0.31 6.98 -14.56
C LEU A 214 0.26 8.11 -13.72
N ILE A 215 -0.03 8.08 -12.42
CA ILE A 215 0.68 8.85 -11.40
C ILE A 215 1.35 7.86 -10.46
N VAL A 216 2.65 8.05 -10.23
CA VAL A 216 3.47 7.15 -9.41
C VAL A 216 4.23 7.97 -8.38
N ILE A 217 4.35 7.46 -7.16
CA ILE A 217 5.22 8.03 -6.14
C ILE A 217 6.50 7.23 -5.98
N HIS A 218 7.59 7.95 -5.73
CA HIS A 218 8.83 7.38 -5.24
C HIS A 218 8.94 7.59 -3.73
N THR A 219 9.08 6.51 -2.95
CA THR A 219 8.95 6.54 -1.48
C THR A 219 9.89 7.53 -0.80
N PHE A 220 11.21 7.37 -0.92
CA PHE A 220 12.14 8.20 -0.14
C PHE A 220 12.40 9.60 -0.70
N SER A 221 12.23 9.83 -2.00
CA SER A 221 12.32 11.20 -2.55
C SER A 221 11.02 11.97 -2.35
N GLY A 222 9.87 11.28 -2.35
CA GLY A 222 8.55 11.91 -2.42
C GLY A 222 8.23 12.47 -3.81
N ASN A 223 9.01 12.13 -4.84
CA ASN A 223 8.72 12.60 -6.19
C ASN A 223 7.43 11.95 -6.67
N LEU A 224 6.49 12.76 -7.14
CA LEU A 224 5.37 12.31 -7.95
C LEU A 224 5.75 12.40 -9.42
N LEU A 225 5.49 11.34 -10.18
CA LEU A 225 5.79 11.25 -11.59
C LEU A 225 4.50 10.97 -12.37
N LYS A 226 4.33 11.70 -13.47
CA LYS A 226 3.28 11.48 -14.47
C LYS A 226 3.88 10.65 -15.60
N ILE A 227 3.15 9.62 -16.03
CA ILE A 227 3.57 8.73 -17.12
C ILE A 227 2.47 8.71 -18.16
N ASP A 228 2.69 9.37 -19.28
CA ASP A 228 1.74 9.36 -20.39
C ASP A 228 1.72 7.99 -21.07
N LEU A 229 0.53 7.41 -21.23
CA LEU A 229 0.34 6.11 -21.89
C LEU A 229 -0.17 6.25 -23.34
N ALA A 230 -0.27 7.48 -23.86
CA ALA A 230 -0.54 7.71 -25.27
C ALA A 230 0.44 6.90 -26.13
N LYS A 231 -0.10 6.25 -27.18
CA LYS A 231 0.62 5.24 -27.97
C LYS A 231 2.02 5.72 -28.39
N GLY A 232 3.04 5.14 -27.74
CA GLY A 232 4.44 5.32 -28.07
C GLY A 232 5.16 6.48 -27.39
N SER A 233 4.51 7.30 -26.55
CA SER A 233 5.22 8.35 -25.82
C SER A 233 5.88 7.85 -24.54
N GLU A 234 5.23 6.94 -23.77
CA GLU A 234 5.67 6.44 -22.44
C GLU A 234 6.45 7.50 -21.64
N GLU A 235 5.99 8.76 -21.77
CA GLU A 235 6.79 9.92 -21.42
C GLU A 235 6.67 10.12 -19.91
N VAL A 236 7.81 10.09 -19.23
CA VAL A 236 7.85 10.28 -17.78
C VAL A 236 8.21 11.73 -17.47
N LYS A 237 7.33 12.41 -16.73
CA LYS A 237 7.53 13.78 -16.25
C LYS A 237 7.48 13.82 -14.73
N LEU A 238 8.27 14.70 -14.14
CA LEU A 238 8.14 15.03 -12.72
C LEU A 238 6.97 15.99 -12.55
N ILE A 239 6.11 15.72 -11.57
CA ILE A 239 5.05 16.64 -11.16
C ILE A 239 5.66 17.61 -10.15
N GLU A 240 5.59 18.91 -10.42
CA GLU A 240 6.11 19.91 -9.48
C GLU A 240 5.16 20.06 -8.29
N VAL A 241 5.57 19.54 -7.12
CA VAL A 241 4.73 19.55 -5.91
C VAL A 241 5.13 20.68 -4.96
N GLY A 242 4.22 21.62 -4.74
CA GLY A 242 4.30 22.65 -3.70
C GLY A 242 3.54 22.28 -2.41
N GLY A 243 3.61 23.13 -1.38
CA GLY A 243 2.84 22.95 -0.12
C GLY A 243 3.46 21.96 0.90
N GLY A 244 4.51 21.23 0.52
CA GLY A 244 5.30 20.41 1.44
C GLY A 244 5.80 19.10 0.83
N PRO A 245 6.67 18.37 1.53
CA PRO A 245 7.25 17.14 1.02
C PRO A 245 6.26 15.98 1.02
N LEU A 246 6.39 15.09 0.04
CA LEU A 246 5.72 13.79 -0.02
C LEU A 246 6.68 12.63 0.31
N ALA A 247 7.86 12.92 0.85
CA ALA A 247 8.83 11.89 1.26
C ALA A 247 8.19 10.90 2.24
N PHE A 248 8.61 9.64 2.17
CA PHE A 248 7.94 8.50 2.81
C PHE A 248 6.48 8.36 2.36
N GLY A 249 6.23 8.63 1.09
CA GLY A 249 4.97 8.30 0.42
C GLY A 249 4.91 6.82 0.08
N ASP A 250 3.75 6.24 0.27
CA ASP A 250 3.50 4.82 0.07
C ASP A 250 2.36 4.66 -0.96
N GLY A 251 1.33 3.87 -0.69
CA GLY A 251 0.16 3.73 -1.54
C GLY A 251 -0.54 5.05 -1.90
N LEU A 252 -1.05 5.08 -3.13
CA LEU A 252 -1.79 6.20 -3.71
C LEU A 252 -3.28 5.84 -3.87
N GLU A 253 -4.15 6.83 -3.72
CA GLU A 253 -5.59 6.69 -4.01
C GLU A 253 -6.13 7.96 -4.67
N LEU A 254 -6.58 7.84 -5.93
CA LEU A 254 -7.20 8.94 -6.66
C LEU A 254 -8.65 9.09 -6.19
N ILE A 255 -8.98 10.20 -5.55
CA ILE A 255 -10.34 10.44 -5.02
C ILE A 255 -11.22 11.24 -5.99
N SER A 256 -10.58 11.92 -6.94
CA SER A 256 -11.20 12.58 -8.09
C SER A 256 -10.11 12.90 -9.12
N PRO A 257 -10.43 13.27 -10.37
CA PRO A 257 -9.41 13.65 -11.35
C PRO A 257 -8.43 14.73 -10.88
N THR A 258 -8.83 15.59 -9.94
CA THR A 258 -7.97 16.67 -9.43
C THR A 258 -7.35 16.39 -8.07
N LYS A 259 -7.69 15.28 -7.39
CA LYS A 259 -7.29 15.04 -6.01
C LYS A 259 -6.78 13.61 -5.77
N LEU A 260 -5.67 13.53 -5.07
CA LEU A 260 -4.96 12.30 -4.73
C LEU A 260 -4.66 12.27 -3.24
N ILE A 261 -4.87 11.11 -2.63
CA ILE A 261 -4.37 10.81 -1.30
C ILE A 261 -3.04 10.08 -1.45
N VAL A 262 -2.04 10.58 -0.73
CA VAL A 262 -0.73 9.94 -0.58
C VAL A 262 -0.66 9.40 0.84
N ALA A 263 -0.78 8.07 1.00
CA ALA A 263 -0.52 7.42 2.28
C ALA A 263 0.99 7.47 2.61
N GLY A 264 1.33 7.14 3.85
CA GLY A 264 2.73 7.10 4.29
C GLY A 264 3.07 8.13 5.37
N ASN A 265 4.19 7.88 6.04
CA ASN A 265 4.62 8.58 7.25
C ASN A 265 4.72 10.12 7.02
N PRO A 266 4.10 10.99 7.86
CA PRO A 266 3.49 10.72 9.16
C PRO A 266 2.15 9.96 9.15
N SER A 267 1.31 10.08 8.12
CA SER A 267 0.12 9.23 7.92
C SER A 267 -0.47 9.40 6.51
N GLY A 268 -0.95 10.59 6.17
CA GLY A 268 -1.57 10.83 4.88
C GLY A 268 -1.52 12.29 4.48
N ARG A 269 -1.47 12.55 3.17
CA ARG A 269 -1.45 13.89 2.58
C ARG A 269 -2.48 13.96 1.47
N LEU A 270 -3.27 15.05 1.45
CA LEU A 270 -4.15 15.36 0.33
C LEU A 270 -3.40 16.27 -0.64
N VAL A 271 -3.31 15.83 -1.89
CA VAL A 271 -2.65 16.52 -2.99
C VAL A 271 -3.70 16.91 -4.02
N GLU A 272 -3.66 18.15 -4.49
CA GLU A 272 -4.57 18.67 -5.51
C GLU A 272 -3.79 19.20 -6.71
N SER A 273 -4.28 18.93 -7.91
CA SER A 273 -3.81 19.51 -9.18
C SER A 273 -4.99 20.07 -9.97
N LEU A 274 -4.78 21.23 -10.61
CA LEU A 274 -5.77 21.93 -11.42
C LEU A 274 -5.34 22.11 -12.88
N ASP A 275 -4.19 21.54 -13.26
CA ASP A 275 -3.55 21.72 -14.56
C ASP A 275 -3.22 20.39 -15.25
N GLY A 276 -4.01 19.34 -14.95
CA GLY A 276 -3.79 18.01 -15.52
C GLY A 276 -2.54 17.33 -14.97
N TRP A 277 -2.17 17.61 -13.72
CA TRP A 277 -1.01 17.01 -13.04
C TRP A 277 0.34 17.38 -13.67
N GLU A 278 0.46 18.59 -14.22
CA GLU A 278 1.77 19.17 -14.51
C GLU A 278 2.39 19.75 -13.22
N THR A 279 1.56 20.39 -12.39
CA THR A 279 1.90 20.81 -11.04
C THR A 279 0.87 20.30 -10.02
N ALA A 280 1.24 20.28 -8.75
CA ALA A 280 0.33 19.91 -7.66
C ALA A 280 0.67 20.62 -6.35
N LEU A 281 -0.29 20.69 -5.44
CA LEU A 281 -0.12 21.26 -4.11
C LEU A 281 -0.56 20.26 -3.04
N VAL A 282 0.25 20.11 -1.98
CA VAL A 282 -0.19 19.47 -0.74
C VAL A 282 -1.12 20.45 -0.02
N VAL A 283 -2.43 20.21 -0.13
CA VAL A 283 -3.47 21.09 0.43
C VAL A 283 -3.85 20.71 1.86
N ALA A 284 -3.55 19.48 2.30
CA ALA A 284 -3.76 19.08 3.68
C ALA A 284 -2.89 17.90 4.11
N LYS A 285 -2.74 17.76 5.44
CA LYS A 285 -1.99 16.68 6.09
C LYS A 285 -2.83 16.09 7.21
N PHE A 286 -2.94 14.79 7.21
CA PHE A 286 -3.59 14.04 8.28
C PHE A 286 -2.56 13.49 9.25
N LYS A 287 -2.87 13.56 10.54
CA LYS A 287 -2.06 12.97 11.61
C LYS A 287 -2.84 11.83 12.26
N GLY A 288 -2.62 10.62 11.76
CA GLY A 288 -3.13 9.38 12.30
C GLY A 288 -2.16 8.72 13.30
N PRO A 289 -2.44 7.46 13.70
CA PRO A 289 -1.60 6.71 14.62
C PRO A 289 -0.25 6.35 13.99
N MET A 290 0.76 7.20 14.22
CA MET A 290 2.08 7.08 13.63
C MET A 290 2.78 5.74 13.92
N HIS A 291 2.56 5.17 15.11
CA HIS A 291 3.14 3.88 15.51
C HIS A 291 2.56 2.68 14.76
N ARG A 292 1.46 2.86 14.00
CA ARG A 292 0.87 1.81 13.19
C ARG A 292 1.28 1.83 11.71
N LEU A 293 1.93 2.91 11.26
CA LEU A 293 2.41 3.14 9.89
C LEU A 293 1.30 3.06 8.84
N ALA A 294 0.89 4.21 8.29
CA ALA A 294 -0.05 4.23 7.19
C ALA A 294 0.64 3.80 5.88
N THR A 295 -0.01 2.95 5.09
CA THR A 295 0.60 2.34 3.89
C THR A 295 -0.25 2.43 2.64
N ALA A 296 -1.58 2.43 2.79
CA ALA A 296 -2.49 2.55 1.66
C ALA A 296 -3.71 3.41 2.01
N ALA A 297 -4.40 3.88 0.98
CA ALA A 297 -5.66 4.59 1.09
C ALA A 297 -6.75 3.91 0.25
N THR A 298 -8.00 4.07 0.67
CA THR A 298 -9.17 3.61 -0.09
C THR A 298 -10.38 4.49 0.16
N VAL A 299 -11.30 4.56 -0.81
CA VAL A 299 -12.56 5.30 -0.70
C VAL A 299 -13.73 4.36 -0.40
N LYS A 300 -14.43 4.61 0.71
CA LYS A 300 -15.73 3.99 1.04
C LYS A 300 -16.79 5.08 1.13
N ASP A 301 -17.80 5.01 0.27
CA ASP A 301 -18.95 5.92 0.25
C ASP A 301 -18.54 7.41 0.26
N GLY A 302 -17.55 7.76 -0.56
CA GLY A 302 -17.01 9.12 -0.67
C GLY A 302 -16.09 9.57 0.46
N LYS A 303 -15.84 8.70 1.46
CA LYS A 303 -14.91 8.95 2.57
C LYS A 303 -13.62 8.17 2.37
N VAL A 304 -12.51 8.82 2.65
CA VAL A 304 -11.18 8.21 2.53
C VAL A 304 -10.84 7.52 3.84
N TYR A 305 -10.29 6.31 3.76
CA TYR A 305 -9.74 5.57 4.90
C TYR A 305 -8.30 5.18 4.61
N LEU A 306 -7.44 5.33 5.61
CA LEU A 306 -6.04 4.90 5.56
C LEU A 306 -5.89 3.52 6.22
N ASN A 307 -5.28 2.59 5.49
CA ASN A 307 -4.77 1.36 6.05
C ASN A 307 -3.52 1.63 6.89
N HIS A 308 -3.43 0.95 8.03
CA HIS A 308 -2.25 0.97 8.87
C HIS A 308 -1.69 -0.43 9.04
N MET A 309 -0.40 -0.60 8.76
CA MET A 309 0.25 -1.89 8.65
C MET A 309 0.21 -2.68 9.95
N VAL A 310 0.53 -2.04 11.08
CA VAL A 310 0.83 -2.74 12.33
C VAL A 310 -0.42 -2.94 13.18
N GLY A 311 -0.73 -4.21 13.44
CA GLY A 311 -1.74 -4.65 14.40
C GLY A 311 -1.22 -4.65 15.83
N MET A 312 -2.07 -4.23 16.78
CA MET A 312 -1.71 -4.15 18.21
C MET A 312 -2.58 -5.08 19.06
N GLY A 313 -2.03 -5.57 20.17
CA GLY A 313 -2.77 -6.36 21.16
C GLY A 313 -2.49 -7.86 21.15
N TYR A 314 -2.76 -8.49 22.30
CA TYR A 314 -2.62 -9.93 22.55
C TYR A 314 -3.83 -10.43 23.39
N PRO A 315 -4.40 -11.62 23.12
CA PRO A 315 -3.98 -12.60 22.11
C PRO A 315 -4.41 -12.24 20.67
N LYS A 316 -5.47 -11.42 20.53
CA LYS A 316 -6.00 -10.97 19.23
C LYS A 316 -5.36 -9.63 18.83
N LYS A 317 -4.88 -9.57 17.58
CA LYS A 317 -4.26 -8.38 17.02
C LYS A 317 -5.39 -7.55 16.43
N THR A 318 -5.40 -6.26 16.75
CA THR A 318 -6.41 -5.31 16.30
C THR A 318 -5.74 -4.33 15.37
N HIS A 319 -6.25 -4.29 14.14
CA HIS A 319 -5.86 -3.38 13.09
C HIS A 319 -6.88 -2.24 12.98
N ALA A 320 -6.53 -1.21 12.21
CA ALA A 320 -7.34 -0.01 12.09
C ALA A 320 -7.32 0.53 10.66
N LEU A 321 -8.51 0.75 10.11
CA LEU A 321 -8.71 1.62 8.94
C LEU A 321 -9.24 2.95 9.46
N VAL A 322 -8.46 4.01 9.37
CA VAL A 322 -8.76 5.31 9.98
C VAL A 322 -9.29 6.27 8.92
N GLU A 323 -10.45 6.86 9.14
CA GLU A 323 -11.00 7.89 8.26
C GLU A 323 -10.04 9.07 8.19
N PHE A 324 -9.66 9.43 6.97
CA PHE A 324 -8.91 10.63 6.68
C PHE A 324 -9.90 11.79 6.72
N VAL A 325 -9.88 12.53 7.82
CA VAL A 325 -10.66 13.76 8.01
C VAL A 325 -9.68 14.93 7.96
N LEU A 326 -10.04 15.95 7.18
CA LEU A 326 -9.30 17.20 7.07
C LEU A 326 -9.42 18.05 8.33
#